data_AF-A0A2N5XFI6-F1
#
_entry.id   AF-A0A2N5XFI6-F1
#
_cell.length_a   1.000
_cell.length_b   1.000
_cell.length_c   1.000
_cell.angle_alpha   90.00
_cell.angle_beta   90.00
_cell.angle_gamma   90.00
#
_symmetry.space_group_name_H-M   'P 1'
#
loop_
_entity.id
_entity.type
_entity.pdbx_description
1 polymer ?
#
loop_
_entity_poly.entity_id
_entity_poly.type
_entity_poly.pdbx_seq_one_letter_code
_entity_poly.pdbx_strand_id
1 'polypeptide(L)'
;MAGVPVGVLRARARASGGVLAGFLTADMRSARLSMTSGPEIRGRGRVQRWAARLSPPRSPGLLVAWRDAMALLMEPRRPGLTVLLLVSAGAAAGASAETGGGTAYLAAAVAALLGYFAASHLLEPARLDGDDVRRTAWSPRPYEAMALEHALVPMLVLAVTGCLLAVPVALWAHLAAPLVVLAAAPVLVAAGLLSAYRSPVPIWMLFSGPVLGEAGPLLAMLWYAVGPIVGVAGLTVLLAAPFPVGIPQPVEPLGRLAACWVLALALFRWVRGRARKRARP
;
A
#
# COMPACT_ATOMS: atom_id res chain seq x y z
N MET A 1 37.27 -35.00 -4.61
CA MET A 1 36.04 -34.29 -5.04
C MET A 1 35.14 -34.12 -3.83
N ALA A 2 35.01 -32.89 -3.31
CA ALA A 2 34.14 -32.63 -2.15
C ALA A 2 32.67 -32.67 -2.59
N GLY A 3 31.89 -33.61 -2.05
CA GLY A 3 30.46 -33.76 -2.38
C GLY A 3 29.66 -32.56 -1.86
N VAL A 4 28.88 -31.94 -2.73
CA VAL A 4 27.96 -30.86 -2.33
C VAL A 4 26.91 -31.45 -1.38
N PRO A 5 26.73 -30.90 -0.16
CA PRO A 5 25.79 -31.45 0.81
C PRO A 5 24.36 -31.47 0.25
N VAL A 6 23.65 -32.59 0.40
CA VAL A 6 22.28 -32.80 -0.10
C VAL A 6 21.30 -31.72 0.39
N GLY A 7 21.53 -31.14 1.58
CA GLY A 7 20.75 -30.02 2.10
C GLY A 7 20.83 -28.76 1.24
N VAL A 8 21.99 -28.48 0.63
CA VAL A 8 22.20 -27.32 -0.26
C VAL A 8 21.47 -27.53 -1.58
N LEU A 9 21.46 -28.77 -2.11
CA LEU A 9 20.73 -29.11 -3.33
C LEU A 9 19.21 -29.02 -3.13
N ARG A 10 18.69 -29.50 -1.98
CA ARG A 10 17.26 -29.38 -1.63
C ARG A 10 16.85 -27.92 -1.40
N ALA A 11 17.71 -27.09 -0.80
CA ALA A 11 17.45 -25.67 -0.63
C ALA A 11 17.38 -24.94 -1.98
N ARG A 12 18.31 -25.24 -2.90
CA ARG A 12 18.32 -24.67 -4.26
C ARG A 12 17.11 -25.11 -5.09
N ALA A 13 16.72 -26.38 -5.02
CA ALA A 13 15.55 -26.90 -5.74
C ALA A 13 14.23 -26.30 -5.23
N ARG A 14 14.09 -26.05 -3.92
CA ARG A 14 12.92 -25.34 -3.37
C ARG A 14 12.92 -23.87 -3.74
N ALA A 15 14.08 -23.23 -3.76
CA ALA A 15 14.21 -21.83 -4.19
C ALA A 15 13.84 -21.67 -5.67
N SER A 16 14.33 -22.54 -6.56
CA SER A 16 13.98 -22.50 -7.99
C SER A 16 12.50 -22.80 -8.24
N GLY A 17 11.93 -23.79 -7.53
CA GLY A 17 10.50 -24.10 -7.61
C GLY A 17 9.60 -22.95 -7.13
N GLY A 18 9.95 -22.29 -6.04
CA GLY A 18 9.21 -21.13 -5.53
C GLY A 18 9.34 -19.88 -6.41
N VAL A 19 10.48 -19.70 -7.08
CA VAL A 19 10.67 -18.66 -8.11
C VAL A 19 9.77 -18.91 -9.31
N LEU A 20 9.77 -20.13 -9.85
CA LEU A 20 8.94 -20.47 -11.01
C LEU A 20 7.44 -20.34 -10.70
N ALA A 21 7.01 -20.83 -9.53
CA ALA A 21 5.64 -20.68 -9.05
C ALA A 21 5.25 -19.21 -8.86
N GLY A 22 6.16 -18.38 -8.33
CA GLY A 22 5.97 -16.94 -8.22
C GLY A 22 5.81 -16.26 -9.58
N PHE A 23 6.64 -16.61 -10.58
CA PHE A 23 6.48 -16.08 -11.94
C PHE A 23 5.16 -16.50 -12.59
N LEU A 24 4.77 -17.77 -12.46
CA LEU A 24 3.53 -18.30 -13.06
C LEU A 24 2.27 -17.73 -12.40
N THR A 25 2.34 -17.33 -11.14
CA THR A 25 1.22 -16.69 -10.42
C THR A 25 1.27 -15.17 -10.48
N ALA A 26 2.23 -14.59 -11.22
CA ALA A 26 2.57 -13.18 -11.18
C ALA A 26 2.85 -12.65 -9.75
N ASP A 27 3.22 -13.53 -8.84
CA ASP A 27 3.62 -13.24 -7.47
C ASP A 27 5.16 -13.13 -7.38
N MET A 28 5.70 -12.02 -7.88
CA MET A 28 7.12 -11.66 -7.80
C MET A 28 7.67 -11.66 -6.36
N ARG A 29 6.79 -11.60 -5.36
CA ARG A 29 7.14 -11.62 -3.94
C ARG A 29 7.40 -13.05 -3.45
N SER A 30 6.58 -14.03 -3.85
CA SER A 30 6.87 -15.45 -3.59
C SER A 30 8.19 -15.90 -4.23
N ALA A 31 8.51 -15.35 -5.40
CA ALA A 31 9.81 -15.56 -6.04
C ALA A 31 10.97 -14.95 -5.22
N ARG A 32 10.84 -13.69 -4.76
CA ARG A 32 11.86 -13.05 -3.91
C ARG A 32 12.07 -13.76 -2.58
N LEU A 33 11.00 -14.14 -1.89
CA LEU A 33 11.10 -14.86 -0.60
C LEU A 33 11.79 -16.21 -0.75
N SER A 34 11.57 -16.90 -1.88
CA SER A 34 12.22 -18.16 -2.21
C SER A 34 13.72 -17.99 -2.49
N MET A 35 14.13 -16.85 -3.07
CA MET A 35 15.55 -16.51 -3.30
C MET A 35 16.29 -16.13 -2.01
N THR A 36 15.62 -15.50 -1.04
CA THR A 36 16.24 -15.05 0.22
C THR A 36 16.20 -16.10 1.34
N SER A 37 15.53 -17.24 1.15
CA SER A 37 15.41 -18.32 2.16
C SER A 37 16.68 -19.18 2.33
N GLY A 38 17.84 -18.69 1.89
CA GLY A 38 19.12 -19.33 2.15
C GLY A 38 19.52 -19.23 3.63
N PRO A 39 20.41 -20.11 4.14
CA PRO A 39 20.87 -20.07 5.52
C PRO A 39 21.87 -18.93 5.72
N GLU A 40 21.42 -17.68 5.65
CA GLU A 40 22.20 -16.53 6.13
C GLU A 40 22.03 -16.39 7.64
N ILE A 41 22.70 -17.29 8.37
CA ILE A 41 23.20 -17.00 9.71
C ILE A 41 24.42 -16.08 9.53
N ARG A 42 24.19 -14.84 9.08
CA ARG A 42 25.21 -13.78 9.05
C ARG A 42 24.69 -12.59 9.84
N GLY A 43 25.21 -12.48 11.06
CA GLY A 43 25.16 -11.32 11.95
C GLY A 43 23.95 -10.40 11.84
N ARG A 44 22.98 -10.58 12.75
CA ARG A 44 21.92 -9.58 12.99
C ARG A 44 22.55 -8.18 13.05
N GLY A 45 22.21 -7.33 12.08
CA GLY A 45 22.77 -5.98 11.95
C GLY A 45 22.56 -5.14 13.21
N ARG A 46 23.29 -4.02 13.34
CA ARG A 46 23.17 -3.10 14.50
C ARG A 46 21.71 -2.67 14.75
N VAL A 47 20.97 -2.38 13.68
CA VAL A 47 19.55 -1.99 13.74
C VAL A 47 18.69 -3.12 14.31
N GLN A 48 18.92 -4.37 13.90
CA GLN A 48 18.16 -5.52 14.41
C GLN A 48 18.41 -5.77 15.90
N ARG A 49 19.66 -5.62 16.34
CA ARG A 49 20.01 -5.73 17.77
C ARG A 49 19.40 -4.62 18.60
N TRP A 50 19.30 -3.40 18.06
CA TRP A 50 18.67 -2.28 18.72
C TRP A 50 17.14 -2.43 18.76
N ALA A 51 16.51 -2.80 17.65
CA ALA A 51 15.07 -3.06 17.57
C ALA A 51 14.63 -4.17 18.54
N ALA A 52 15.46 -5.20 18.73
CA ALA A 52 15.20 -6.27 19.69
C ALA A 52 15.20 -5.81 21.16
N ARG A 53 15.72 -4.61 21.48
CA ARG A 53 15.69 -4.02 22.84
C ARG A 53 14.44 -3.20 23.09
N LEU A 54 13.70 -2.87 22.04
CA LEU A 54 12.50 -2.07 22.17
C LEU A 54 11.36 -2.93 22.71
N SER A 55 10.76 -2.50 23.82
CA SER A 55 9.69 -3.25 24.48
C SER A 55 8.35 -3.01 23.76
N PRO A 56 7.54 -4.06 23.52
CA PRO A 56 6.23 -3.89 22.92
C PRO A 56 5.30 -3.08 23.83
N PRO A 57 4.35 -2.31 23.28
CA PRO A 57 3.36 -1.60 24.07
C PRO A 57 2.42 -2.58 24.78
N ARG A 58 1.94 -2.19 25.96
CA ARG A 58 1.00 -2.99 26.75
C ARG A 58 -0.44 -2.94 26.22
N SER A 59 -0.79 -1.91 25.45
CA SER A 59 -2.14 -1.77 24.91
C SER A 59 -2.30 -2.61 23.64
N PRO A 60 -3.36 -3.45 23.55
CA PRO A 60 -3.55 -4.34 22.41
C PRO A 60 -3.76 -3.57 21.09
N GLY A 61 -4.33 -2.36 21.15
CA GLY A 61 -4.54 -1.52 19.97
C GLY A 61 -3.29 -0.89 19.36
N LEU A 62 -2.20 -0.79 20.13
CA LEU A 62 -0.92 -0.29 19.59
C LEU A 62 0.02 -1.42 19.17
N LEU A 63 -0.31 -2.68 19.47
CA LEU A 63 0.57 -3.80 19.18
C LEU A 63 0.72 -4.03 17.67
N VAL A 64 -0.35 -3.85 16.91
CA VAL A 64 -0.31 -3.91 15.43
C VAL A 64 0.58 -2.80 14.88
N ALA A 65 0.36 -1.55 15.29
CA ALA A 65 1.18 -0.42 14.88
C ALA A 65 2.66 -0.61 15.29
N TRP A 66 2.90 -1.13 16.49
CA TRP A 66 4.25 -1.46 16.95
C TRP A 66 4.94 -2.47 16.04
N ARG A 67 4.26 -3.58 15.74
CA ARG A 67 4.79 -4.64 14.86
C ARG A 67 5.07 -4.11 13.46
N ASP A 68 4.20 -3.26 12.93
CA ASP A 68 4.38 -2.64 11.62
C ASP A 68 5.58 -1.69 11.61
N ALA A 69 5.72 -0.86 12.65
CA ALA A 69 6.88 0.02 12.82
C ALA A 69 8.18 -0.78 12.93
N MET A 70 8.19 -1.87 13.72
CA MET A 70 9.35 -2.76 13.82
C MET A 70 9.66 -3.41 12.46
N ALA A 71 8.65 -3.85 11.71
CA ALA A 71 8.84 -4.42 10.39
C ALA A 71 9.49 -3.43 9.41
N LEU A 72 9.12 -2.14 9.47
CA LEU A 72 9.73 -1.09 8.66
C LEU A 72 11.18 -0.80 9.08
N LEU A 73 11.45 -0.74 10.39
CA LEU A 73 12.82 -0.55 10.90
C LEU A 73 13.74 -1.71 10.51
N MET A 74 13.19 -2.92 10.47
CA MET A 74 13.91 -4.14 10.08
C MET A 74 14.18 -4.23 8.58
N GLU A 75 13.41 -3.53 7.75
CA GLU A 75 13.53 -3.51 6.28
C GLU A 75 13.70 -2.07 5.77
N PRO A 76 14.87 -1.44 5.98
CA PRO A 76 15.11 -0.02 5.68
C PRO A 76 15.00 0.31 4.17
N ARG A 77 15.03 -0.70 3.31
CA ARG A 77 14.80 -0.54 1.86
C ARG A 77 13.40 0.01 1.55
N ARG A 78 12.40 -0.31 2.38
CA ARG A 78 11.00 0.12 2.18
C ARG A 78 10.79 1.62 2.37
N PRO A 79 11.20 2.24 3.49
CA PRO A 79 11.08 3.69 3.61
C PRO A 79 11.94 4.42 2.57
N GLY A 80 13.13 3.90 2.22
CA GLY A 80 13.94 4.48 1.14
C GLY A 80 13.23 4.53 -0.21
N LEU A 81 12.61 3.41 -0.61
CA LEU A 81 11.83 3.35 -1.86
C LEU A 81 10.54 4.18 -1.77
N THR A 82 9.93 4.28 -0.59
CA THR A 82 8.77 5.16 -0.34
C THR A 82 9.15 6.62 -0.61
N VAL A 83 10.30 7.08 -0.08
CA VAL A 83 10.80 8.44 -0.31
C VAL A 83 11.05 8.67 -1.81
N LEU A 84 11.71 7.74 -2.49
CA LEU A 84 11.95 7.85 -3.93
C LEU A 84 10.64 8.01 -4.72
N LEU A 85 9.64 7.18 -4.43
CA LEU A 85 8.33 7.26 -5.08
C LEU A 85 7.59 8.57 -4.75
N LEU A 86 7.68 9.06 -3.51
CA LEU A 86 7.07 10.32 -3.11
C LEU A 86 7.73 11.55 -3.75
N VAL A 87 9.05 11.54 -3.94
CA VAL A 87 9.76 12.59 -4.69
C VAL A 87 9.26 12.63 -6.14
N SER A 88 9.19 11.47 -6.80
CA SER A 88 8.66 11.37 -8.16
C SER A 88 7.18 11.77 -8.25
N ALA A 89 6.37 11.40 -7.25
CA ALA A 89 4.97 11.81 -7.16
C ALA A 89 4.84 13.34 -7.01
N GLY A 90 5.67 13.95 -6.16
CA GLY A 90 5.72 15.41 -5.98
C GLY A 90 6.13 16.13 -7.27
N ALA A 91 7.10 15.62 -8.01
CA ALA A 91 7.50 16.17 -9.31
C ALA A 91 6.35 16.08 -10.34
N ALA A 92 5.66 14.94 -10.43
CA ALA A 92 4.49 14.79 -11.30
C ALA A 92 3.34 15.72 -10.89
N ALA A 93 3.09 15.87 -9.58
CA ALA A 93 2.09 16.79 -9.06
C ALA A 93 2.46 18.26 -9.35
N GLY A 94 3.75 18.64 -9.23
CA GLY A 94 4.23 19.97 -9.60
C GLY A 94 3.99 20.29 -11.07
N ALA A 95 4.31 19.35 -11.97
CA ALA A 95 4.02 19.50 -13.40
C ALA A 95 2.52 19.65 -13.71
N SER A 96 1.64 19.07 -12.88
CA SER A 96 0.19 19.26 -13.02
C SER A 96 -0.27 20.69 -12.69
N ALA A 97 0.43 21.40 -11.80
CA ALA A 97 0.04 22.75 -11.38
C ALA A 97 0.32 23.81 -12.47
N GLU A 98 1.30 23.55 -13.33
CA GLU A 98 1.67 24.43 -14.45
C GLU A 98 0.88 24.13 -15.74
N THR A 99 0.10 23.04 -15.76
CA THR A 99 -0.59 22.57 -16.96
C THR A 99 -2.11 22.62 -16.80
N GLY A 100 -2.83 22.99 -17.86
CA GLY A 100 -4.29 23.02 -17.89
C GLY A 100 -4.90 21.85 -18.66
N GLY A 101 -6.15 21.51 -18.37
CA GLY A 101 -6.92 20.53 -19.14
C GLY A 101 -6.47 19.08 -18.92
N GLY A 102 -6.45 18.27 -19.99
CA GLY A 102 -6.23 16.81 -19.89
C GLY A 102 -4.86 16.40 -19.36
N THR A 103 -3.82 17.22 -19.56
CA THR A 103 -2.47 16.96 -19.05
C THR A 103 -2.41 17.04 -17.52
N ALA A 104 -3.18 17.93 -16.89
CA ALA A 104 -3.30 18.02 -15.44
C ALA A 104 -3.87 16.73 -14.83
N TYR A 105 -4.89 16.13 -15.48
CA TYR A 105 -5.45 14.85 -15.06
C TYR A 105 -4.44 13.70 -15.18
N LEU A 106 -3.68 13.66 -16.28
CA LEU A 106 -2.65 12.62 -16.46
C LEU A 106 -1.55 12.75 -15.40
N ALA A 107 -1.05 13.97 -15.16
CA ALA A 107 -0.02 14.23 -14.17
C ALA A 107 -0.50 13.92 -12.74
N ALA A 108 -1.74 14.29 -12.40
CA ALA A 108 -2.36 13.92 -11.12
C ALA A 108 -2.55 12.40 -10.98
N ALA A 109 -2.93 11.69 -12.05
CA ALA A 109 -3.05 10.24 -12.03
C ALA A 109 -1.70 9.55 -11.82
N VAL A 110 -0.65 10.03 -12.48
CA VAL A 110 0.72 9.53 -12.28
C VAL A 110 1.18 9.79 -10.85
N ALA A 111 0.96 10.99 -10.31
CA ALA A 111 1.29 11.31 -8.92
C ALA A 111 0.55 10.42 -7.92
N ALA A 112 -0.77 10.25 -8.10
CA ALA A 112 -1.59 9.39 -7.25
C ALA A 112 -1.18 7.91 -7.36
N LEU A 113 -0.81 7.44 -8.55
CA LEU A 113 -0.33 6.08 -8.77
C LEU A 113 1.01 5.82 -8.06
N LEU A 114 1.96 6.76 -8.16
CA LEU A 114 3.24 6.68 -7.45
C LEU A 114 3.05 6.75 -5.93
N GLY A 115 2.15 7.61 -5.46
CA GLY A 115 1.73 7.67 -4.05
C GLY A 115 1.09 6.35 -3.57
N TYR A 116 0.27 5.72 -4.41
CA TYR A 116 -0.32 4.41 -4.10
C TYR A 116 0.74 3.33 -3.98
N PHE A 117 1.74 3.32 -4.87
CA PHE A 117 2.86 2.38 -4.76
C PHE A 117 3.67 2.63 -3.49
N ALA A 118 3.95 3.89 -3.15
CA ALA A 118 4.60 4.25 -1.89
C ALA A 118 3.83 3.71 -0.68
N ALA A 119 2.52 3.95 -0.61
CA ALA A 119 1.65 3.42 0.44
C ALA A 119 1.64 1.89 0.50
N SER A 120 1.55 1.26 -0.67
CA SER A 120 1.54 -0.19 -0.82
C SER A 120 2.80 -0.87 -0.29
N HIS A 121 3.96 -0.23 -0.39
CA HIS A 121 5.21 -0.76 0.16
C HIS A 121 5.26 -0.76 1.68
N LEU A 122 4.57 0.19 2.32
CA LEU A 122 4.46 0.29 3.77
C LEU A 122 3.43 -0.70 4.34
N LEU A 123 2.45 -1.11 3.53
CA LEU A 123 1.33 -1.97 3.90
C LEU A 123 1.61 -3.48 3.78
N GLU A 124 2.86 -3.88 3.60
CA GLU A 124 3.22 -5.29 3.54
C GLU A 124 2.79 -6.09 4.78
N PRO A 125 2.94 -5.61 6.03
CA PRO A 125 2.46 -6.36 7.19
C PRO A 125 0.96 -6.68 7.11
N ALA A 126 0.17 -5.71 6.61
CA ALA A 126 -1.26 -5.88 6.38
C ALA A 126 -1.55 -6.94 5.32
N ARG A 127 -0.74 -7.00 4.24
CA ARG A 127 -0.88 -8.04 3.21
C ARG A 127 -0.60 -9.42 3.77
N LEU A 128 0.45 -9.56 4.56
CA LEU A 128 0.80 -10.84 5.19
C LEU A 128 -0.33 -11.38 6.09
N ASP A 129 -0.93 -10.51 6.88
CA ASP A 129 -2.04 -10.86 7.77
C ASP A 129 -3.38 -10.96 7.03
N GLY A 130 -3.50 -10.28 5.89
CA GLY A 130 -4.56 -10.46 4.92
C GLY A 130 -4.51 -11.83 4.27
N ASP A 131 -3.33 -12.30 3.85
CA ASP A 131 -3.14 -13.59 3.18
C ASP A 131 -3.39 -14.77 4.15
N ASP A 132 -2.92 -14.68 5.40
CA ASP A 132 -3.11 -15.71 6.44
C ASP A 132 -3.73 -15.15 7.74
N VAL A 133 -5.02 -15.43 7.94
CA VAL A 133 -5.79 -14.99 9.12
C VAL A 133 -5.23 -15.58 10.43
N ARG A 134 -4.59 -16.77 10.39
CA ARG A 134 -4.04 -17.43 11.58
C ARG A 134 -2.94 -16.61 12.24
N ARG A 135 -2.23 -15.78 11.47
CA ARG A 135 -1.21 -14.85 11.98
C ARG A 135 -1.76 -13.78 12.92
N THR A 136 -3.07 -13.60 12.95
CA THR A 136 -3.74 -12.62 13.82
C THR A 136 -4.40 -13.25 15.04
N ALA A 137 -4.30 -14.58 15.21
CA ALA A 137 -4.93 -15.31 16.31
C ALA A 137 -4.39 -14.95 17.70
N TRP A 138 -3.24 -14.26 17.78
CA TRP A 138 -2.66 -13.79 19.05
C TRP A 138 -3.42 -12.58 19.64
N SER A 139 -4.19 -11.86 18.83
CA SER A 139 -4.82 -10.62 19.26
C SER A 139 -6.23 -10.87 19.82
N PRO A 140 -6.58 -10.25 20.96
CA PRO A 140 -7.93 -10.32 21.49
C PRO A 140 -8.94 -9.44 20.71
N ARG A 141 -8.47 -8.65 19.73
CA ARG A 141 -9.30 -7.72 18.98
C ARG A 141 -9.93 -8.38 17.76
N PRO A 142 -11.13 -7.93 17.33
CA PRO A 142 -11.74 -8.46 16.11
C PRO A 142 -10.87 -8.18 14.89
N TYR A 143 -10.86 -9.11 13.93
CA TYR A 143 -10.00 -9.07 12.74
C TYR A 143 -10.18 -7.80 11.92
N GLU A 144 -11.41 -7.29 11.80
CA GLU A 144 -11.67 -6.05 11.09
C GLU A 144 -11.13 -4.80 11.77
N ALA A 145 -10.93 -4.81 13.10
CA ALA A 145 -10.29 -3.69 13.79
C ALA A 145 -8.78 -3.72 13.54
N MET A 146 -8.16 -4.90 13.61
CA MET A 146 -6.74 -5.07 13.28
C MET A 146 -6.41 -4.65 11.85
N ALA A 147 -7.32 -4.96 10.90
CA ALA A 147 -7.18 -4.54 9.51
C ALA A 147 -7.09 -3.01 9.34
N LEU A 148 -7.79 -2.25 10.19
CA LEU A 148 -7.74 -0.78 10.18
C LEU A 148 -6.54 -0.24 10.96
N GLU A 149 -6.08 -0.93 12.00
CA GLU A 149 -4.88 -0.53 12.77
C GLU A 149 -3.61 -0.54 11.92
N HIS A 150 -3.55 -1.40 10.90
CA HIS A 150 -2.51 -1.41 9.87
C HIS A 150 -2.44 -0.11 9.05
N ALA A 151 -3.45 0.78 9.13
CA ALA A 151 -3.40 2.07 8.49
C ALA A 151 -2.49 3.07 9.22
N LEU A 152 -2.31 2.93 10.54
CA LEU A 152 -1.72 3.97 11.39
C LEU A 152 -0.28 4.30 10.99
N VAL A 153 0.59 3.30 10.91
CA VAL A 153 2.01 3.51 10.61
C VAL A 153 2.22 3.99 9.17
N PRO A 154 1.64 3.36 8.13
CA PRO A 154 1.75 3.85 6.76
C PRO A 154 1.21 5.27 6.59
N MET A 155 0.09 5.61 7.23
CA MET A 155 -0.49 6.95 7.14
C MET A 155 0.41 8.00 7.78
N LEU A 156 0.94 7.74 8.98
CA LEU A 156 1.90 8.63 9.64
C LEU A 156 3.18 8.81 8.82
N VAL A 157 3.75 7.71 8.33
CA VAL A 157 4.98 7.75 7.53
C VAL A 157 4.75 8.55 6.25
N LEU A 158 3.69 8.29 5.48
CA LEU A 158 3.38 9.04 4.26
C LEU A 158 3.06 10.51 4.55
N ALA A 159 2.25 10.80 5.57
CA ALA A 159 1.88 12.17 5.90
C ALA A 159 3.11 12.98 6.30
N VAL A 160 3.94 12.47 7.22
CA VAL A 160 5.14 13.17 7.69
C VAL A 160 6.15 13.32 6.57
N THR A 161 6.52 12.22 5.89
CA THR A 161 7.53 12.28 4.81
C THR A 161 7.05 13.12 3.63
N GLY A 162 5.81 12.96 3.20
CA GLY A 162 5.23 13.76 2.13
C GLY A 162 5.14 15.25 2.50
N CYS A 163 4.73 15.59 3.73
CA CYS A 163 4.70 16.99 4.16
C CYS A 163 6.11 17.61 4.17
N LEU A 164 7.10 16.88 4.69
CA LEU A 164 8.51 17.33 4.67
C LEU A 164 9.00 17.56 3.24
N LEU A 165 8.69 16.65 2.32
CA LEU A 165 9.05 16.76 0.90
C LEU A 165 8.26 17.86 0.16
N ALA A 166 7.08 18.25 0.67
CA ALA A 166 6.27 19.32 0.11
C ALA A 166 6.70 20.72 0.58
N VAL A 167 7.52 20.84 1.64
CA VAL A 167 7.97 22.15 2.17
C VAL A 167 8.64 23.02 1.11
N PRO A 168 9.59 22.53 0.28
CA PRO A 168 10.20 23.36 -0.76
C PRO A 168 9.15 23.89 -1.74
N VAL A 169 8.23 23.05 -2.20
CA VAL A 169 7.15 23.48 -3.12
C VAL A 169 6.23 24.53 -2.47
N ALA A 170 5.95 24.35 -1.17
CA ALA A 170 5.12 25.28 -0.42
C ALA A 170 5.76 26.66 -0.26
N LEU A 171 7.08 26.72 -0.06
CA LEU A 171 7.82 27.97 0.08
C LEU A 171 7.97 28.72 -1.26
N TRP A 172 7.97 28.00 -2.38
CA TRP A 172 8.24 28.58 -3.69
C TRP A 172 6.98 29.01 -4.45
N ALA A 173 5.87 28.28 -4.34
CA ALA A 173 4.72 28.50 -5.22
C ALA A 173 3.34 28.19 -4.61
N HIS A 174 3.23 27.21 -3.71
CA HIS A 174 1.92 26.66 -3.34
C HIS A 174 1.79 26.29 -1.86
N LEU A 175 1.33 27.22 -1.03
CA LEU A 175 1.11 27.01 0.42
C LEU A 175 0.16 25.84 0.74
N ALA A 176 -0.68 25.41 -0.22
CA ALA A 176 -1.58 24.28 -0.07
C ALA A 176 -0.93 22.89 -0.27
N ALA A 177 0.33 22.81 -0.72
CA ALA A 177 0.98 21.52 -1.02
C ALA A 177 0.98 20.53 0.16
N PRO A 178 1.26 20.92 1.43
CA PRO A 178 1.17 20.01 2.57
C PRO A 178 -0.28 19.55 2.84
N LEU A 179 -1.28 20.41 2.61
CA LEU A 179 -2.69 20.05 2.77
C LEU A 179 -3.11 18.98 1.76
N VAL A 180 -2.62 19.05 0.51
CA VAL A 180 -2.85 18.02 -0.51
C VAL A 180 -2.26 16.69 -0.06
N VAL A 181 -1.06 16.68 0.51
CA VAL A 181 -0.45 15.46 1.06
C VAL A 181 -1.31 14.88 2.20
N LEU A 182 -1.73 15.71 3.15
CA LEU A 182 -2.58 15.30 4.27
C LEU A 182 -3.94 14.76 3.80
N ALA A 183 -4.48 15.29 2.70
CA ALA A 183 -5.71 14.81 2.07
C ALA A 183 -5.50 13.47 1.36
N ALA A 184 -4.39 13.31 0.62
CA ALA A 184 -4.14 12.14 -0.21
C ALA A 184 -3.70 10.91 0.59
N ALA A 185 -2.88 11.10 1.63
CA ALA A 185 -2.33 10.01 2.45
C ALA A 185 -3.39 9.00 2.95
N PRO A 186 -4.50 9.40 3.58
CA PRO A 186 -5.51 8.45 4.05
C PRO A 186 -6.20 7.69 2.91
N VAL A 187 -6.42 8.32 1.75
CA VAL A 187 -7.02 7.67 0.57
C VAL A 187 -6.08 6.60 0.01
N LEU A 188 -4.79 6.92 -0.15
CA LEU A 188 -3.78 6.00 -0.67
C LEU A 188 -3.59 4.77 0.24
N VAL A 189 -3.57 4.99 1.56
CA VAL A 189 -3.48 3.91 2.56
C VAL A 189 -4.74 3.05 2.54
N ALA A 190 -5.92 3.65 2.50
CA ALA A 190 -7.18 2.91 2.44
C ALA A 190 -7.28 2.07 1.15
N ALA A 191 -6.85 2.61 0.01
CA ALA A 191 -6.78 1.91 -1.26
C ALA A 191 -5.79 0.73 -1.21
N GLY A 192 -4.61 0.93 -0.63
CA GLY A 192 -3.61 -0.13 -0.42
C GLY A 192 -4.12 -1.24 0.50
N LEU A 193 -4.84 -0.89 1.57
CA LEU A 193 -5.49 -1.86 2.47
C LEU A 193 -6.61 -2.61 1.77
N LEU A 194 -7.37 -1.96 0.89
CA LEU A 194 -8.41 -2.63 0.11
C LEU A 194 -7.81 -3.71 -0.81
N SER A 195 -6.61 -3.46 -1.35
CA SER A 195 -5.82 -4.44 -2.09
C SER A 195 -5.23 -5.54 -1.19
N ALA A 196 -4.80 -5.20 0.03
CA ALA A 196 -4.26 -6.17 0.99
C ALA A 196 -5.33 -7.16 1.47
N TYR A 197 -6.53 -6.66 1.78
CA TYR A 197 -7.69 -7.45 2.20
C TYR A 197 -8.60 -7.81 1.02
N ARG A 198 -8.00 -8.13 -0.15
CA ARG A 198 -8.72 -8.59 -1.35
C ARG A 198 -9.53 -9.85 -1.06
N SER A 199 -10.72 -9.92 -1.63
CA SER A 199 -11.53 -11.13 -1.62
C SER A 199 -11.03 -12.11 -2.68
N PRO A 200 -11.18 -13.44 -2.47
CA PRO A 200 -10.92 -14.42 -3.52
C PRO A 200 -11.66 -14.04 -4.80
N VAL A 201 -11.01 -14.25 -5.96
CA VAL A 201 -11.66 -14.04 -7.25
C VAL A 201 -12.84 -15.02 -7.34
N PRO A 202 -14.06 -14.54 -7.58
CA PRO A 202 -15.20 -15.43 -7.76
C PRO A 202 -14.95 -16.41 -8.90
N ILE A 203 -15.28 -17.69 -8.70
CA ILE A 203 -15.02 -18.76 -9.67
C ILE A 203 -15.63 -18.44 -11.05
N TRP A 204 -16.80 -17.81 -11.08
CA TRP A 204 -17.46 -17.41 -12.33
C TRP A 204 -16.67 -16.37 -13.14
N MET A 205 -15.80 -15.56 -12.51
CA MET A 205 -14.91 -14.64 -13.23
C MET A 205 -13.78 -15.38 -13.94
N LEU A 206 -13.38 -16.55 -13.45
CA LEU A 206 -12.35 -17.38 -14.08
C LEU A 206 -12.91 -18.17 -15.28
N PHE A 207 -14.19 -18.55 -15.21
CA PHE A 207 -14.92 -19.20 -16.29
C PHE A 207 -15.85 -18.21 -16.98
N SER A 208 -15.26 -17.14 -17.53
CA SER A 208 -15.97 -16.20 -18.39
C SER A 208 -16.71 -16.99 -19.48
N GLY A 209 -18.04 -17.08 -19.37
CA GLY A 209 -18.87 -17.89 -20.24
C GLY A 209 -18.80 -17.47 -21.72
N PRO A 210 -19.59 -18.10 -22.61
CA PRO A 210 -19.48 -17.90 -24.06
C PRO A 210 -19.59 -16.44 -24.52
N VAL A 211 -20.20 -15.55 -23.73
CA VAL A 211 -20.34 -14.12 -24.02
C VAL A 211 -19.07 -13.31 -23.74
N LEU A 212 -18.30 -13.69 -22.71
CA LEU A 212 -17.09 -12.98 -22.28
C LEU A 212 -15.80 -13.65 -22.80
N GLY A 213 -15.91 -14.86 -23.36
CA GLY A 213 -14.80 -15.57 -24.00
C GLY A 213 -13.59 -15.73 -23.07
N GLU A 214 -12.40 -15.40 -23.58
CA GLU A 214 -11.12 -15.49 -22.84
C GLU A 214 -10.85 -14.28 -21.92
N ALA A 215 -11.85 -13.45 -21.60
CA ALA A 215 -11.65 -12.26 -20.75
C ALA A 215 -11.40 -12.57 -19.26
N GLY A 216 -11.52 -13.84 -18.83
CA GLY A 216 -11.40 -14.25 -17.42
C GLY A 216 -10.14 -13.76 -16.72
N PRO A 217 -8.93 -13.92 -17.30
CA PRO A 217 -7.69 -13.36 -16.73
C PRO A 217 -7.73 -11.84 -16.58
N LEU A 218 -8.27 -11.11 -17.57
CA LEU A 218 -8.40 -9.66 -17.52
C LEU A 218 -9.37 -9.22 -16.41
N LEU A 219 -10.50 -9.91 -16.26
CA LEU A 219 -11.47 -9.66 -15.19
C LEU A 219 -10.87 -9.94 -13.81
N ALA A 220 -10.08 -11.00 -13.68
CA ALA A 220 -9.34 -11.30 -12.45
C ALA A 220 -8.30 -10.22 -12.13
N MET A 221 -7.56 -9.73 -13.13
CA MET A 221 -6.65 -8.60 -12.96
C MET A 221 -7.39 -7.34 -12.51
N LEU A 222 -8.55 -7.03 -13.12
CA LEU A 222 -9.36 -5.89 -12.76
C LEU A 222 -9.91 -6.03 -11.33
N TRP A 223 -10.31 -7.23 -10.92
CA TRP A 223 -10.74 -7.54 -9.55
C TRP A 223 -9.65 -7.23 -8.52
N TYR A 224 -8.39 -7.60 -8.83
CA TYR A 224 -7.25 -7.26 -7.99
C TYR A 224 -6.86 -5.78 -8.05
N ALA A 225 -7.16 -5.11 -9.16
CA ALA A 225 -6.91 -3.68 -9.34
C ALA A 225 -8.01 -2.76 -8.78
N VAL A 226 -9.10 -3.29 -8.19
CA VAL A 226 -10.18 -2.46 -7.63
C VAL A 226 -9.66 -1.43 -6.63
N GLY A 227 -8.76 -1.84 -5.72
CA GLY A 227 -8.13 -0.94 -4.74
C GLY A 227 -7.42 0.26 -5.38
N PRO A 228 -6.40 0.03 -6.22
CA PRO A 228 -5.70 1.13 -6.89
C PRO A 228 -6.61 1.93 -7.83
N ILE A 229 -7.51 1.29 -8.57
CA ILE A 229 -8.40 2.01 -9.51
C ILE A 229 -9.25 3.01 -8.77
N VAL A 230 -9.96 2.60 -7.70
CA VAL A 230 -10.84 3.51 -6.96
C VAL A 230 -10.04 4.59 -6.23
N GLY A 231 -8.90 4.23 -5.62
CA GLY A 231 -8.05 5.19 -4.90
C GLY A 231 -7.41 6.23 -5.81
N VAL A 232 -6.77 5.77 -6.89
CA VAL A 232 -6.08 6.63 -7.88
C VAL A 232 -7.09 7.46 -8.64
N ALA A 233 -8.13 6.85 -9.24
CA ALA A 233 -9.12 7.62 -10.00
C ALA A 233 -9.86 8.64 -9.10
N GLY A 234 -10.21 8.24 -7.88
CA GLY A 234 -10.83 9.14 -6.91
C GLY A 234 -9.94 10.33 -6.57
N LEU A 235 -8.66 10.11 -6.27
CA LEU A 235 -7.72 11.21 -6.03
C LEU A 235 -7.48 12.07 -7.26
N THR A 236 -7.32 11.47 -8.45
CA THR A 236 -7.15 12.20 -9.70
C THR A 236 -8.31 13.16 -9.91
N VAL A 237 -9.55 12.69 -9.76
CA VAL A 237 -10.73 13.55 -9.89
C VAL A 237 -10.76 14.62 -8.81
N LEU A 238 -10.58 14.26 -7.53
CA LEU A 238 -10.65 15.22 -6.42
C LEU A 238 -9.54 16.28 -6.43
N LEU A 239 -8.38 15.98 -7.04
CA LEU A 239 -7.24 16.89 -7.08
C LEU A 239 -7.10 17.63 -8.41
N ALA A 240 -7.53 17.06 -9.54
CA ALA A 240 -7.43 17.70 -10.86
C ALA A 240 -8.73 18.35 -11.35
N ALA A 241 -9.90 17.99 -10.80
CA ALA A 241 -11.15 18.59 -11.25
C ALA A 241 -11.22 20.08 -10.90
N PRO A 242 -11.73 20.92 -11.83
CA PRO A 242 -12.04 22.31 -11.52
C PRO A 242 -13.17 22.36 -10.49
N PHE A 243 -13.08 23.28 -9.54
CA PHE A 243 -14.17 23.49 -8.59
C PHE A 243 -15.42 24.06 -9.28
N PRO A 244 -16.63 23.69 -8.85
CA PRO A 244 -17.86 24.31 -9.33
C PRO A 244 -17.80 25.83 -9.20
N VAL A 245 -18.24 26.53 -10.25
CA VAL A 245 -18.32 27.99 -10.29
C VAL A 245 -19.19 28.48 -9.12
N GLY A 246 -18.63 29.32 -8.26
CA GLY A 246 -19.35 29.91 -7.11
C GLY A 246 -18.78 29.57 -5.72
N ILE A 247 -17.80 28.67 -5.62
CA ILE A 247 -17.10 28.43 -4.35
C ILE A 247 -15.94 29.44 -4.22
N PRO A 248 -15.84 30.18 -3.10
CA PRO A 248 -14.72 31.09 -2.89
C PRO A 248 -13.38 30.33 -2.91
N GLN A 249 -12.44 30.82 -3.70
CA GLN A 249 -11.05 30.32 -3.81
C GLN A 249 -10.36 29.98 -2.47
N PRO A 250 -10.49 30.76 -1.38
CA PRO A 250 -9.85 30.41 -0.10
C PRO A 250 -10.43 29.16 0.58
N VAL A 251 -11.63 28.71 0.20
CA VAL A 251 -12.31 27.53 0.80
C VAL A 251 -12.04 26.25 -0.01
N GLU A 252 -11.54 26.39 -1.23
CA GLU A 252 -11.21 25.28 -2.14
C GLU A 252 -10.32 24.19 -1.52
N PRO A 253 -9.18 24.50 -0.84
CA PRO A 253 -8.32 23.46 -0.28
C PRO A 253 -8.99 22.67 0.85
N LEU A 254 -9.85 23.31 1.64
CA LEU A 254 -10.61 22.66 2.71
C LEU A 254 -11.70 21.75 2.14
N GLY A 255 -12.37 22.16 1.07
CA GLY A 255 -13.35 21.33 0.36
C GLY A 255 -12.72 20.07 -0.22
N ARG A 256 -11.55 20.19 -0.88
CA ARG A 256 -10.78 19.05 -1.40
C ARG A 256 -10.34 18.11 -0.27
N LEU A 257 -9.81 18.67 0.81
CA LEU A 257 -9.43 17.91 2.00
C LEU A 257 -10.61 17.11 2.54
N ALA A 258 -11.76 17.74 2.76
CA ALA A 258 -12.97 17.09 3.25
C ALA A 258 -13.44 15.98 2.30
N ALA A 259 -13.47 16.23 0.99
CA ALA A 259 -13.86 15.23 -0.01
C ALA A 259 -12.91 14.01 -0.02
N CYS A 260 -11.60 14.23 0.08
CA CYS A 260 -10.62 13.15 0.21
C CYS A 260 -10.82 12.34 1.49
N TRP A 261 -11.13 12.98 2.61
CA TRP A 261 -11.46 12.28 3.86
C TRP A 261 -12.74 11.45 3.74
N VAL A 262 -13.78 11.97 3.09
CA VAL A 262 -15.02 11.20 2.81
C VAL A 262 -14.70 9.96 1.97
N LEU A 263 -13.90 10.11 0.92
CA LEU A 263 -13.45 8.97 0.10
C LEU A 263 -12.62 7.97 0.92
N ALA A 264 -11.68 8.44 1.74
CA ALA A 264 -10.86 7.58 2.60
C ALA A 264 -11.74 6.80 3.60
N LEU A 265 -12.69 7.46 4.24
CA LEU A 265 -13.63 6.83 5.18
C LEU A 265 -14.50 5.77 4.48
N ALA A 266 -14.97 6.04 3.25
CA ALA A 266 -15.71 5.07 2.46
C ALA A 266 -14.85 3.83 2.14
N LEU A 267 -13.59 4.03 1.75
CA LEU A 267 -12.64 2.95 1.49
C LEU A 267 -12.31 2.16 2.77
N PHE A 268 -12.05 2.81 3.91
CA PHE A 268 -11.84 2.13 5.19
C PHE A 268 -13.07 1.32 5.62
N ARG A 269 -14.28 1.85 5.41
CA ARG A 269 -15.52 1.11 5.68
C ARG A 269 -15.62 -0.13 4.78
N TRP A 270 -15.18 -0.04 3.53
CA TRP A 270 -15.11 -1.18 2.62
C TRP A 270 -14.09 -2.23 3.07
N VAL A 271 -12.88 -1.80 3.46
CA VAL A 271 -11.84 -2.67 4.05
C VAL A 271 -12.40 -3.42 5.26
N ARG A 272 -13.03 -2.70 6.20
CA ARG A 272 -13.67 -3.29 7.39
C ARG A 272 -14.71 -4.34 7.00
N GLY A 273 -15.53 -4.06 5.99
CA GLY A 273 -16.51 -4.99 5.46
C GLY A 273 -15.89 -6.26 4.88
N ARG A 274 -14.78 -6.14 4.12
CA ARG A 274 -14.05 -7.30 3.56
C ARG A 274 -13.40 -8.14 4.65
N ALA A 275 -12.71 -7.50 5.60
CA ALA A 275 -12.07 -8.18 6.72
C ALA A 275 -13.10 -8.94 7.56
N ARG A 276 -14.24 -8.32 7.89
CA ARG A 276 -15.31 -8.97 8.66
C ARG A 276 -15.86 -10.23 7.97
N LYS A 277 -16.03 -10.19 6.64
CA LYS A 277 -16.47 -11.37 5.87
C LYS A 277 -15.46 -12.51 5.90
N ARG A 278 -14.16 -12.20 5.95
CA ARG A 278 -13.07 -13.20 5.95
C ARG A 278 -12.88 -13.88 7.30
N ALA A 279 -13.24 -13.21 8.39
CA ALA A 279 -13.16 -13.77 9.74
C ALA A 279 -14.33 -14.72 10.07
N ARG A 280 -15.38 -14.76 9.25
CA ARG A 280 -16.49 -15.69 9.41
C ARG A 280 -16.16 -17.00 8.68
N PRO A 281 -16.18 -18.15 9.38
CA PRO A 281 -15.95 -19.46 8.76
C PRO A 281 -17.03 -19.80 7.74
#